data_AF-A0A3B3R025-F1
#
_entry.id   AF-A0A3B3R025-F1
#
_cell.length_a   1.000
_cell.length_b   1.000
_cell.length_c   1.000
_cell.angle_alpha   90.00
_cell.angle_beta   90.00
_cell.angle_gamma   90.00
#
_symmetry.space_group_name_H-M   'P 1'
#
loop_
_entity.id
_entity.type
_entity.pdbx_description
1 polymer ?
#
loop_
_entity_poly.entity_id
_entity_poly.type
_entity_poly.pdbx_seq_one_letter_code
_entity_poly.pdbx_strand_id
1 'polypeptide(L)'
;MSSFVADVQESAPLVLPGKSQSPANGKGEQLHSDGDSTEEVDFSWEEFLEENGAVAAPHTAFKHVEISLQSSFQPGMKLEVANKGNPDTYWVATIITTCGQLLLLRFCGYGDERKADFWCDVMTADLHPVGWCTQNNKVLMPPEDNVYLRKAIKERCSDWTEFLIQELTGARTAPANLLEGPMRGKNTVDLITAGSVVELQDMREPFLYWTARVLENTGGRLHLRHVGLEDEAHDTWLFYLDVRLRPMGWCHENHYTMEPPAGKAVPEPGAGVQACGGLLHGHRECRLKPRRPSFWTLYVVLLQKLNEAKIKWCFYLPFALEFVKFSHIPCSSPLSYTDTYRRQ
;
A
#
# COMPACT_ATOMS: atom_id res chain seq x y z
N MET A 1 -25.46 42.86 50.28
CA MET A 1 -26.48 43.60 49.50
C MET A 1 -25.80 44.78 48.84
N SER A 2 -25.58 44.72 47.53
CA SER A 2 -25.80 45.82 46.58
C SER A 2 -25.15 45.44 45.25
N SER A 3 -26.00 45.17 44.27
CA SER A 3 -25.70 45.05 42.85
C SER A 3 -25.96 46.40 42.19
N PHE A 4 -25.07 46.92 41.36
CA PHE A 4 -25.41 47.86 40.28
C PHE A 4 -24.35 47.81 39.16
N VAL A 5 -24.86 48.10 37.97
CA VAL A 5 -24.44 47.76 36.60
C VAL A 5 -23.51 48.82 35.97
N ALA A 6 -22.66 48.40 35.02
CA ALA A 6 -22.20 49.07 33.79
C ALA A 6 -20.90 48.38 33.30
N ASP A 7 -20.54 48.16 32.04
CA ASP A 7 -21.13 48.30 30.71
C ASP A 7 -20.11 47.57 29.80
N VAL A 8 -20.52 46.65 28.91
CA VAL A 8 -19.62 46.09 27.88
C VAL A 8 -20.37 46.03 26.57
N GLN A 9 -19.87 46.84 25.65
CA GLN A 9 -20.43 47.17 24.36
C GLN A 9 -20.25 46.03 23.36
N GLU A 10 -21.35 45.63 22.74
CA GLU A 10 -21.48 44.60 21.71
C GLU A 10 -20.97 45.11 20.36
N SER A 11 -20.09 44.35 19.70
CA SER A 11 -19.70 44.58 18.31
C SER A 11 -19.90 43.31 17.47
N ALA A 12 -20.68 43.47 16.41
CA ALA A 12 -21.12 42.42 15.50
C ALA A 12 -19.98 41.90 14.60
N PRO A 13 -20.05 40.63 14.10
CA PRO A 13 -19.06 40.11 13.18
C PRO A 13 -19.37 40.48 11.72
N LEU A 14 -18.33 40.95 11.03
CA LEU A 14 -18.31 41.28 9.60
C LEU A 14 -18.15 40.01 8.75
N VAL A 15 -19.03 39.85 7.77
CA VAL A 15 -18.93 38.86 6.68
C VAL A 15 -17.97 39.38 5.62
N LEU A 16 -17.04 38.53 5.16
CA LEU A 16 -16.33 38.72 3.88
C LEU A 16 -16.19 37.38 3.12
N PRO A 17 -16.22 37.42 1.78
CA PRO A 17 -16.41 36.26 0.92
C PRO A 17 -15.08 35.56 0.57
N GLY A 18 -15.20 34.27 0.26
CA GLY A 18 -14.10 33.45 -0.25
C GLY A 18 -13.79 33.70 -1.72
N LYS A 19 -12.52 33.44 -2.08
CA LYS A 19 -12.05 32.82 -3.33
C LYS A 19 -10.52 32.71 -3.29
N SER A 20 -10.01 31.50 -3.11
CA SER A 20 -8.61 31.15 -3.37
C SER A 20 -8.48 30.65 -4.81
N GLN A 21 -7.90 31.47 -5.68
CA GLN A 21 -7.46 31.09 -7.01
C GLN A 21 -5.98 30.69 -6.99
N SER A 22 -5.62 29.69 -7.79
CA SER A 22 -4.46 29.68 -8.74
C SER A 22 -4.25 28.26 -9.32
N PRO A 23 -3.56 28.07 -10.48
CA PRO A 23 -3.54 28.90 -11.70
C PRO A 23 -3.46 28.10 -13.04
N ALA A 24 -3.52 28.88 -14.13
CA ALA A 24 -2.87 28.68 -15.44
C ALA A 24 -3.56 27.82 -16.52
N ASN A 25 -4.09 28.48 -17.55
CA ASN A 25 -3.68 28.14 -18.92
C ASN A 25 -3.62 29.40 -19.81
N GLY A 26 -2.65 29.39 -20.72
CA GLY A 26 -2.15 30.55 -21.47
C GLY A 26 -3.10 31.11 -22.53
N LYS A 27 -2.93 32.40 -22.79
CA LYS A 27 -3.55 33.13 -23.90
C LYS A 27 -2.97 32.68 -25.24
N GLY A 28 -3.85 32.21 -26.14
CA GLY A 28 -3.62 32.13 -27.59
C GLY A 28 -4.61 33.04 -28.29
N GLU A 29 -4.13 33.73 -29.32
CA GLU A 29 -4.73 34.87 -30.01
C GLU A 29 -6.03 34.55 -30.77
N GLN A 30 -6.92 35.54 -30.86
CA GLN A 30 -8.17 35.50 -31.62
C GLN A 30 -7.90 35.54 -33.13
N LEU A 31 -8.48 34.60 -33.86
CA LEU A 31 -8.80 34.73 -35.28
C LEU A 31 -10.27 34.35 -35.48
N HIS A 32 -11.03 35.29 -36.02
CA HIS A 32 -12.44 35.14 -36.36
C HIS A 32 -12.65 34.08 -37.45
N SER A 33 -13.60 33.18 -37.22
CA SER A 33 -14.22 32.36 -38.25
C SER A 33 -15.68 32.19 -37.87
N ASP A 34 -16.58 32.77 -38.69
CA ASP A 34 -18.02 32.51 -38.63
C ASP A 34 -18.25 31.02 -38.91
N GLY A 35 -18.50 30.27 -37.85
CA GLY A 35 -18.93 28.89 -37.87
C GLY A 35 -19.88 28.70 -36.71
N ASP A 36 -21.05 28.16 -36.99
CA ASP A 36 -22.09 27.76 -36.05
C ASP A 36 -21.47 26.98 -34.86
N SER A 37 -21.07 27.71 -33.82
CA SER A 37 -20.52 27.16 -32.60
C SER A 37 -21.71 26.83 -31.73
N THR A 38 -22.16 25.58 -31.81
CA THR A 38 -22.86 24.99 -30.68
C THR A 38 -21.87 25.09 -29.52
N GLU A 39 -22.05 26.08 -28.65
CA GLU A 39 -21.29 26.16 -27.40
C GLU A 39 -21.60 24.86 -26.66
N GLU A 40 -20.64 23.94 -26.60
CA GLU A 40 -20.74 22.80 -25.70
C GLU A 40 -20.75 23.36 -24.29
N VAL A 41 -21.95 23.59 -23.77
CA VAL A 41 -22.14 24.04 -22.39
C VAL A 41 -21.63 22.92 -21.50
N ASP A 42 -20.50 23.13 -20.85
CA ASP A 42 -19.94 22.19 -19.89
C ASP A 42 -20.98 21.90 -18.81
N PHE A 43 -21.27 20.62 -18.58
CA PHE A 43 -22.26 20.21 -17.58
C PHE A 43 -21.74 20.49 -16.16
N SER A 44 -22.52 21.24 -15.36
CA SER A 44 -22.22 21.53 -13.96
C SER A 44 -23.04 20.66 -13.01
N TRP A 45 -22.35 19.85 -12.19
CA TRP A 45 -23.01 19.08 -11.12
C TRP A 45 -23.67 19.96 -10.07
N GLU A 46 -23.12 21.15 -9.79
CA GLU A 46 -23.65 22.09 -8.79
C GLU A 46 -25.01 22.62 -9.25
N GLU A 47 -25.10 23.11 -10.49
CA GLU A 47 -26.35 23.60 -11.09
C GLU A 47 -27.40 22.48 -11.18
N PHE A 48 -27.01 21.28 -11.63
CA PHE A 48 -27.93 20.15 -11.70
C PHE A 48 -28.53 19.79 -10.34
N LEU A 49 -27.72 19.77 -9.27
CA LEU A 49 -28.22 19.47 -7.93
C LEU A 49 -29.15 20.56 -7.41
N GLU A 50 -28.82 21.84 -7.65
CA GLU A 50 -29.66 22.97 -7.26
C GLU A 50 -31.01 22.98 -7.99
N GLU A 51 -31.02 22.85 -9.31
CA GLU A 51 -32.24 22.84 -10.14
C GLU A 51 -33.18 21.68 -9.79
N ASN A 52 -32.62 20.53 -9.43
CA ASN A 52 -33.39 19.34 -9.09
C ASN A 52 -33.68 19.20 -7.59
N GLY A 53 -33.23 20.15 -6.75
CA GLY A 53 -33.36 20.08 -5.29
C GLY A 53 -32.73 18.81 -4.70
N ALA A 54 -31.69 18.28 -5.34
CA ALA A 54 -31.02 17.04 -4.97
C ALA A 54 -29.80 17.29 -4.08
N VAL A 55 -29.37 16.27 -3.33
CA VAL A 55 -28.19 16.35 -2.46
C VAL A 55 -27.22 15.24 -2.84
N ALA A 56 -25.95 15.60 -3.02
CA ALA A 56 -24.90 14.62 -3.30
C ALA A 56 -24.73 13.65 -2.12
N ALA A 57 -24.55 12.36 -2.42
CA ALA A 57 -24.17 11.39 -1.41
C ALA A 57 -22.80 11.77 -0.81
N PRO A 58 -22.59 11.64 0.52
CA PRO A 58 -21.32 12.00 1.13
C PRO A 58 -20.19 11.09 0.65
N HIS A 59 -18.99 11.65 0.46
CA HIS A 59 -17.82 10.88 0.01
C HIS A 59 -17.49 9.67 0.90
N THR A 60 -17.79 9.76 2.19
CA THR A 60 -17.59 8.69 3.18
C THR A 60 -18.50 7.48 2.96
N ALA A 61 -19.56 7.59 2.16
CA ALA A 61 -20.37 6.45 1.74
C ALA A 61 -19.60 5.51 0.79
N PHE A 62 -18.54 6.00 0.14
CA PHE A 62 -17.79 5.28 -0.89
C PHE A 62 -16.45 4.75 -0.33
N LYS A 63 -16.51 3.70 0.48
CA LYS A 63 -15.33 3.09 1.13
C LYS A 63 -14.19 2.74 0.17
N HIS A 64 -14.49 2.30 -1.04
CA HIS A 64 -13.47 1.95 -2.04
C HIS A 64 -12.62 3.16 -2.43
N VAL A 65 -13.20 4.36 -2.44
CA VAL A 65 -12.47 5.61 -2.67
C VAL A 65 -11.55 5.89 -1.49
N GLU A 66 -12.06 5.84 -0.25
CA GLU A 66 -11.25 6.06 0.95
C GLU A 66 -10.07 5.08 1.05
N ILE A 67 -10.32 3.78 0.82
CA ILE A 67 -9.28 2.75 0.85
C ILE A 67 -8.26 3.00 -0.26
N SER A 68 -8.70 3.48 -1.44
CA SER A 68 -7.77 3.76 -2.54
C SER A 68 -6.84 4.94 -2.34
N LEU A 69 -7.21 5.85 -1.45
CA LEU A 69 -6.38 6.96 -1.03
C LEU A 69 -5.40 6.59 0.09
N GLN A 70 -5.50 5.38 0.66
CA GLN A 70 -4.58 4.93 1.69
C GLN A 70 -3.18 4.74 1.12
N SER A 71 -2.19 5.33 1.80
CA SER A 71 -0.80 5.17 1.42
C SER A 71 -0.38 3.71 1.53
N SER A 72 0.45 3.28 0.57
CA SER A 72 1.12 1.99 0.64
C SER A 72 2.15 1.93 1.79
N PHE A 73 2.52 3.09 2.36
CA PHE A 73 3.24 3.18 3.63
C PHE A 73 2.27 3.22 4.81
N GLN A 74 2.68 2.66 5.94
CA GLN A 74 1.87 2.62 7.15
C GLN A 74 2.61 3.28 8.33
N PRO A 75 1.89 4.01 9.20
CA PRO A 75 2.45 4.48 10.45
C PRO A 75 3.13 3.37 11.26
N GLY A 76 4.27 3.70 11.85
CA GLY A 76 5.12 2.78 12.61
C GLY A 76 6.14 2.00 11.78
N MET A 77 6.07 2.03 10.44
CA MET A 77 7.14 1.50 9.60
C MET A 77 8.44 2.30 9.82
N LYS A 78 9.58 1.64 9.74
CA LYS A 78 10.91 2.25 9.87
C LYS A 78 11.68 2.23 8.54
N LEU A 79 12.53 3.23 8.34
CA LEU A 79 13.36 3.41 7.14
C LEU A 79 14.64 4.16 7.49
N GLU A 80 15.64 4.10 6.61
CA GLU A 80 16.91 4.82 6.72
C GLU A 80 16.85 6.12 5.91
N VAL A 81 17.27 7.23 6.51
CA VAL A 81 17.26 8.58 5.92
C VAL A 81 18.69 9.10 5.87
N ALA A 82 19.10 9.68 4.75
CA ALA A 82 20.42 10.30 4.65
C ALA A 82 20.59 11.49 5.61
N ASN A 83 21.76 11.59 6.24
CA ASN A 83 22.10 12.75 7.05
C ASN A 83 22.54 13.91 6.16
N LYS A 84 21.96 15.10 6.39
CA LYS A 84 22.28 16.30 5.59
C LYS A 84 23.75 16.72 5.68
N GLY A 85 24.41 16.48 6.82
CA GLY A 85 25.79 16.87 7.04
C GLY A 85 26.84 15.92 6.46
N ASN A 86 26.50 14.66 6.20
CA ASN A 86 27.43 13.67 5.67
C ASN A 86 26.71 12.62 4.80
N PRO A 87 26.92 12.62 3.47
CA PRO A 87 26.19 11.77 2.52
C PRO A 87 26.53 10.27 2.62
N ASP A 88 27.57 9.89 3.36
CA ASP A 88 27.90 8.48 3.62
C ASP A 88 27.25 7.95 4.90
N THR A 89 26.47 8.79 5.57
CA THR A 89 25.85 8.47 6.85
C THR A 89 24.34 8.63 6.81
N TYR A 90 23.65 7.71 7.45
CA TYR A 90 22.20 7.64 7.47
C TYR A 90 21.74 7.42 8.91
N TRP A 91 20.47 7.71 9.19
CA TRP A 91 19.86 7.37 10.46
C TRP A 91 18.46 6.83 10.29
N VAL A 92 18.04 5.99 11.25
CA VAL A 92 16.73 5.35 11.19
C VAL A 92 15.65 6.33 11.62
N ALA A 93 14.60 6.44 10.83
CA ALA A 93 13.38 7.17 11.15
C ALA A 93 12.17 6.26 11.14
N THR A 94 11.15 6.65 11.90
CA THR A 94 9.83 6.00 11.94
C THR A 94 8.82 6.88 11.19
N ILE A 95 7.97 6.27 10.37
CA ILE A 95 6.84 6.93 9.72
C ILE A 95 5.78 7.21 10.79
N ILE A 96 5.52 8.48 11.06
CA ILE A 96 4.49 8.92 12.00
C ILE A 96 3.13 8.99 11.30
N THR A 97 3.08 9.55 10.10
CA THR A 97 1.89 9.58 9.25
C THR A 97 2.28 9.77 7.79
N THR A 98 1.30 9.63 6.90
CA THR A 98 1.45 9.70 5.45
C THR A 98 0.45 10.69 4.87
N CYS A 99 0.87 11.49 3.90
CA CYS A 99 0.00 12.36 3.12
C CYS A 99 0.39 12.25 1.64
N GLY A 100 -0.28 11.35 0.91
CA GLY A 100 0.13 10.97 -0.44
C GLY A 100 1.59 10.45 -0.46
N GLN A 101 2.44 11.10 -1.24
CA GLN A 101 3.89 10.82 -1.33
C GLN A 101 4.73 11.46 -0.22
N LEU A 102 4.14 12.29 0.65
CA LEU A 102 4.83 12.91 1.77
C LEU A 102 4.74 12.01 3.01
N LEU A 103 5.87 11.77 3.66
CA LEU A 103 5.96 11.06 4.93
C LEU A 103 6.32 12.04 6.03
N LEU A 104 5.56 12.02 7.12
CA LEU A 104 5.98 12.65 8.36
C LEU A 104 6.88 11.65 9.09
N LEU A 105 8.14 11.99 9.27
CA LEU A 105 9.16 11.12 9.84
C LEU A 105 9.62 11.65 11.21
N ARG A 106 9.98 10.73 12.10
CA ARG A 106 10.69 11.02 13.34
C ARG A 106 11.93 10.14 13.45
N PHE A 107 13.09 10.74 13.69
CA PHE A 107 14.31 9.97 13.95
C PHE A 107 14.17 9.10 15.21
N CYS A 108 14.63 7.85 15.12
CA CYS A 108 14.69 6.96 16.27
C CYS A 108 15.63 7.56 17.31
N GLY A 109 15.14 7.72 18.54
CA GLY A 109 15.83 8.37 19.65
C GLY A 109 14.99 9.44 20.32
N TYR A 110 14.12 10.12 19.56
CA TYR A 110 13.26 11.19 20.07
C TYR A 110 12.02 10.72 20.86
N GLY A 111 11.75 9.41 20.92
CA GLY A 111 10.55 8.89 21.60
C GLY A 111 9.27 9.56 21.08
N ASP A 112 8.51 10.17 21.99
CA ASP A 112 7.22 10.83 21.69
C ASP A 112 7.32 12.34 21.39
N GLU A 113 8.53 12.88 21.22
CA GLU A 113 8.75 14.31 20.97
C GLU A 113 8.31 14.76 19.58
N ARG A 114 7.03 15.15 19.45
CA ARG A 114 6.44 15.64 18.18
C ARG A 114 7.12 16.86 17.56
N LYS A 115 7.86 17.64 18.35
CA LYS A 115 8.60 18.82 17.86
C LYS A 115 9.76 18.47 16.94
N ALA A 116 10.20 17.20 16.96
CA ALA A 116 11.29 16.69 16.13
C ALA A 116 10.80 16.05 14.82
N ASP A 117 9.49 16.04 14.56
CA ASP A 117 8.92 15.47 13.35
C ASP A 117 9.22 16.37 12.15
N PHE A 118 9.52 15.75 11.01
CA PHE A 118 9.81 16.46 9.77
C PHE A 118 9.17 15.76 8.57
N TRP A 119 8.73 16.56 7.60
CA TRP A 119 8.18 16.04 6.35
C TRP A 119 9.31 15.70 5.37
N CYS A 120 9.18 14.54 4.74
CA CYS A 120 10.02 14.10 3.63
C CYS A 120 9.15 13.68 2.46
N ASP A 121 9.50 14.16 1.28
CA ASP A 121 8.92 13.69 0.04
C ASP A 121 9.65 12.43 -0.43
N VAL A 122 8.90 11.33 -0.59
CA VAL A 122 9.45 10.05 -1.02
C VAL A 122 10.14 10.17 -2.37
N MET A 123 9.72 11.08 -3.25
CA MET A 123 10.29 11.20 -4.60
C MET A 123 11.65 11.89 -4.64
N THR A 124 11.94 12.76 -3.67
CA THR A 124 13.13 13.62 -3.69
C THR A 124 14.10 13.33 -2.57
N ALA A 125 13.64 12.83 -1.42
CA ALA A 125 14.49 12.51 -0.27
C ALA A 125 15.28 11.22 -0.47
N ASP A 126 16.50 11.13 0.04
CA ASP A 126 17.29 9.89 -0.01
C ASP A 126 16.85 8.96 1.13
N LEU A 127 15.91 8.07 0.79
CA LEU A 127 15.21 7.16 1.71
C LEU A 127 15.44 5.71 1.28
N HIS A 128 15.74 4.86 2.26
CA HIS A 128 16.05 3.44 2.01
C HIS A 128 15.38 2.52 3.03
N PRO A 129 15.11 1.25 2.68
CA PRO A 129 14.62 0.27 3.65
C PRO A 129 15.69 -0.01 4.71
N VAL A 130 15.26 -0.47 5.89
CA VAL A 130 16.19 -0.87 6.95
C VAL A 130 17.10 -2.00 6.47
N GLY A 131 18.40 -1.85 6.70
CA GLY A 131 19.46 -2.77 6.26
C GLY A 131 20.14 -2.37 4.95
N TRP A 132 19.70 -1.30 4.29
CA TRP A 132 20.31 -0.81 3.05
C TRP A 132 21.75 -0.30 3.29
N CYS A 133 21.99 0.43 4.37
CA CYS A 133 23.33 0.93 4.70
C CYS A 133 24.35 -0.20 4.80
N THR A 134 23.98 -1.29 5.50
CA THR A 134 24.84 -2.48 5.64
C THR A 134 25.15 -3.12 4.29
N GLN A 135 24.19 -3.14 3.35
CA GLN A 135 24.37 -3.71 2.02
C GLN A 135 25.26 -2.86 1.11
N ASN A 136 25.26 -1.54 1.32
CA ASN A 136 25.93 -0.57 0.45
C ASN A 136 27.22 0.03 1.06
N ASN A 137 27.75 -0.59 2.13
CA ASN A 137 28.93 -0.12 2.87
C ASN A 137 28.80 1.34 3.35
N LYS A 138 27.59 1.72 3.78
CA LYS A 138 27.30 3.00 4.43
C LYS A 138 27.16 2.82 5.93
N VAL A 139 27.18 3.92 6.68
CA VAL A 139 27.18 3.86 8.15
C VAL A 139 25.89 4.43 8.71
N LEU A 140 25.22 3.67 9.59
CA LEU A 140 24.16 4.22 10.41
C LEU A 140 24.80 5.05 11.53
N MET A 141 24.59 6.36 11.54
CA MET A 141 25.03 7.23 12.63
C MET A 141 24.00 8.34 12.88
N PRO A 142 23.74 8.71 14.15
CA PRO A 142 22.87 9.83 14.45
C PRO A 142 23.44 11.12 13.83
N PRO A 143 22.61 12.00 13.22
CA PRO A 143 23.07 13.26 12.65
C PRO A 143 23.87 14.09 13.66
N GLU A 144 25.07 14.54 13.26
CA GLU A 144 26.02 15.22 14.16
C GLU A 144 25.54 16.60 14.59
N ASP A 145 24.89 17.31 13.68
CA ASP A 145 24.25 18.61 13.88
C ASP A 145 23.05 18.54 14.82
N ASN A 146 22.49 17.34 15.03
CA ASN A 146 21.35 17.13 15.88
C ASN A 146 21.74 16.80 17.33
N VAL A 147 22.15 17.84 18.07
CA VAL A 147 22.58 17.74 19.48
C VAL A 147 21.49 17.11 20.37
N TYR A 148 20.22 17.47 20.15
CA TYR A 148 19.11 16.97 20.96
C TYR A 148 18.88 15.48 20.75
N LEU A 149 18.89 15.00 19.51
CA LEU A 149 18.77 13.58 19.20
C LEU A 149 19.88 12.77 19.86
N ARG A 150 21.13 13.23 19.74
CA ARG A 150 22.28 12.53 20.34
C ARG A 150 22.18 12.49 21.87
N LYS A 151 21.69 13.57 22.49
CA LYS A 151 21.41 13.61 23.93
C LYS A 151 20.32 12.60 24.30
N ALA A 152 19.20 12.60 23.59
CA ALA A 152 18.08 11.68 23.84
C ALA A 152 18.49 10.20 23.70
N ILE A 153 19.32 9.87 22.70
CA ILE A 153 19.86 8.50 22.54
C ILE A 153 20.77 8.15 23.72
N LYS A 154 21.72 9.04 24.09
CA LYS A 154 22.67 8.82 25.19
C LYS A 154 21.98 8.64 26.54
N GLU A 155 20.86 9.31 26.78
CA GLU A 155 20.09 9.16 28.02
C GLU A 155 19.40 7.79 28.13
N ARG A 156 19.09 7.15 27.01
CA ARG A 156 18.43 5.83 26.98
C ARG A 156 19.42 4.67 26.88
N CYS A 157 20.54 4.87 26.19
CA CYS A 157 21.56 3.84 26.01
C CYS A 157 22.97 4.45 25.87
N SER A 158 23.97 3.80 26.47
CA SER A 158 25.37 4.24 26.36
C SER A 158 25.96 4.03 24.96
N ASP A 159 25.41 3.09 24.19
CA ASP A 159 25.79 2.80 22.81
C ASP A 159 24.56 2.92 21.90
N TRP A 160 24.67 3.75 20.86
CA TRP A 160 23.60 3.94 19.89
C TRP A 160 23.40 2.69 19.01
N THR A 161 24.39 1.81 18.91
CA THR A 161 24.29 0.52 18.20
C THR A 161 23.35 -0.44 18.94
N GLU A 162 23.51 -0.58 20.25
CA GLU A 162 22.62 -1.36 21.12
C GLU A 162 21.19 -0.81 21.07
N PHE A 163 21.06 0.52 21.10
CA PHE A 163 19.77 1.20 20.92
C PHE A 163 19.10 0.84 19.59
N LEU A 164 19.84 0.85 18.47
CA LEU A 164 19.29 0.46 17.18
C LEU A 164 18.85 -1.01 17.14
N ILE A 165 19.60 -1.91 17.77
CA ILE A 165 19.20 -3.32 17.87
C ILE A 165 17.85 -3.42 18.58
N GLN A 166 17.66 -2.73 19.69
CA GLN A 166 16.39 -2.73 20.42
C GLN A 166 15.25 -2.11 19.59
N GLU A 167 15.48 -0.98 18.92
CA GLU A 167 14.47 -0.31 18.10
C GLU A 167 14.08 -1.08 16.84
N LEU A 168 15.01 -1.81 16.23
CA LEU A 168 14.78 -2.53 14.97
C LEU A 168 14.29 -3.96 15.21
N THR A 169 14.52 -4.54 16.38
CA THR A 169 14.04 -5.90 16.70
C THR A 169 12.52 -5.95 16.66
N GLY A 170 11.97 -6.73 15.71
CA GLY A 170 10.52 -6.86 15.52
C GLY A 170 9.85 -5.67 14.82
N ALA A 171 10.60 -4.65 14.41
CA ALA A 171 10.04 -3.51 13.69
C ALA A 171 9.68 -3.87 12.24
N ARG A 172 8.63 -3.24 11.72
CA ARG A 172 8.28 -3.31 10.29
C ARG A 172 9.13 -2.32 9.51
N THR A 173 9.86 -2.78 8.50
CA THR A 173 10.53 -1.88 7.55
C THR A 173 9.56 -1.39 6.50
N ALA A 174 9.73 -0.15 6.05
CA ALA A 174 9.14 0.32 4.81
C ALA A 174 9.66 -0.56 3.64
N PRO A 175 8.79 -0.94 2.69
CA PRO A 175 9.16 -1.87 1.62
C PRO A 175 10.00 -1.17 0.55
N ALA A 176 11.07 -1.84 0.12
CA ALA A 176 12.11 -1.27 -0.76
C ALA A 176 11.54 -0.73 -2.08
N ASN A 177 10.59 -1.43 -2.70
CA ASN A 177 9.99 -1.05 -3.98
C ASN A 177 9.20 0.27 -3.91
N LEU A 178 8.76 0.72 -2.74
CA LEU A 178 8.08 2.00 -2.60
C LEU A 178 9.05 3.16 -2.32
N LEU A 179 10.26 2.87 -1.85
CA LEU A 179 11.31 3.86 -1.58
C LEU A 179 12.27 4.01 -2.76
N GLU A 180 12.46 2.94 -3.54
CA GLU A 180 13.46 2.85 -4.59
C GLU A 180 12.87 2.34 -5.92
N GLY A 181 13.52 2.74 -7.02
CA GLY A 181 13.22 2.23 -8.35
C GLY A 181 11.95 2.83 -8.99
N PRO A 182 11.41 2.18 -10.05
CA PRO A 182 10.31 2.73 -10.85
C PRO A 182 8.95 2.84 -10.12
N MET A 183 8.84 2.16 -8.97
CA MET A 183 7.64 2.11 -8.13
C MET A 183 7.72 3.08 -6.94
N ARG A 184 8.81 3.84 -6.85
CA ARG A 184 9.03 4.83 -5.82
C ARG A 184 7.88 5.84 -5.75
N GLY A 185 7.37 6.06 -4.54
CA GLY A 185 6.32 7.03 -4.23
C GLY A 185 4.95 6.76 -4.87
N LYS A 186 4.79 5.64 -5.60
CA LYS A 186 3.52 5.28 -6.24
C LYS A 186 2.52 4.73 -5.23
N ASN A 187 1.27 5.15 -5.35
CA ASN A 187 0.18 4.52 -4.60
C ASN A 187 -0.15 3.16 -5.20
N THR A 188 -0.85 2.31 -4.43
CA THR A 188 -1.21 0.95 -4.87
C THR A 188 -1.88 0.93 -6.25
N VAL A 189 -2.74 1.92 -6.52
CA VAL A 189 -3.41 2.07 -7.81
C VAL A 189 -2.42 2.27 -8.97
N ASP A 190 -1.37 3.07 -8.78
CA ASP A 190 -0.39 3.37 -9.84
C ASP A 190 0.60 2.22 -10.07
N LEU A 191 0.64 1.24 -9.16
CA LEU A 191 1.44 0.02 -9.31
C LEU A 191 0.78 -0.94 -10.32
N ILE A 192 -0.52 -0.81 -10.58
CA ILE A 192 -1.26 -1.65 -11.53
C ILE A 192 -1.17 -1.01 -12.90
N THR A 193 -0.22 -1.45 -13.72
CA THR A 193 0.02 -0.90 -15.06
C THR A 193 -0.61 -1.78 -16.15
N ALA A 194 -0.80 -1.22 -17.35
CA ALA A 194 -1.12 -2.00 -18.53
C ALA A 194 -0.14 -3.18 -18.70
N GLY A 195 -0.69 -4.34 -19.07
CA GLY A 195 0.04 -5.60 -19.14
C GLY A 195 0.10 -6.39 -17.81
N SER A 196 -0.28 -5.79 -16.67
CA SER A 196 -0.42 -6.53 -15.41
C SER A 196 -1.45 -7.65 -15.56
N VAL A 197 -1.28 -8.73 -14.80
CA VAL A 197 -2.14 -9.91 -14.89
C VAL A 197 -2.73 -10.19 -13.52
N VAL A 198 -4.02 -10.52 -13.50
CA VAL A 198 -4.82 -10.81 -12.31
C VAL A 198 -5.69 -12.03 -12.54
N GLU A 199 -6.13 -12.68 -11.47
CA GLU A 199 -7.16 -13.71 -11.51
C GLU A 199 -8.53 -13.05 -11.32
N LEU A 200 -9.46 -13.30 -12.23
CA LEU A 200 -10.78 -12.69 -12.27
C LEU A 200 -11.85 -13.77 -12.11
N GLN A 201 -12.71 -13.60 -11.10
CA GLN A 201 -13.88 -14.46 -10.86
C GLN A 201 -14.92 -14.29 -11.97
N ASP A 202 -15.48 -15.40 -12.45
CA ASP A 202 -16.60 -15.38 -13.39
C ASP A 202 -17.85 -14.78 -12.73
N MET A 203 -18.63 -14.03 -13.52
CA MET A 203 -19.81 -13.32 -13.02
C MET A 203 -20.99 -14.26 -12.72
N ARG A 204 -21.09 -15.37 -13.45
CA ARG A 204 -22.18 -16.35 -13.35
C ARG A 204 -21.78 -17.55 -12.50
N GLU A 205 -20.50 -17.90 -12.51
CA GLU A 205 -19.95 -19.06 -11.82
C GLU A 205 -18.97 -18.62 -10.71
N PRO A 206 -19.44 -18.42 -9.46
CA PRO A 206 -18.63 -17.81 -8.40
C PRO A 206 -17.44 -18.66 -7.94
N PHE A 207 -17.36 -19.94 -8.34
CA PHE A 207 -16.24 -20.81 -8.02
C PHE A 207 -15.24 -20.94 -9.17
N LEU A 208 -15.52 -20.29 -10.30
CA LEU A 208 -14.72 -20.31 -11.50
C LEU A 208 -13.95 -19.00 -11.63
N TYR A 209 -12.68 -19.12 -11.98
CA TYR A 209 -11.80 -17.99 -12.21
C TYR A 209 -11.08 -18.15 -13.54
N TRP A 210 -10.63 -17.04 -14.11
CA TRP A 210 -9.69 -17.06 -15.21
C TRP A 210 -8.72 -15.90 -15.15
N THR A 211 -7.60 -16.07 -15.81
CA THR A 211 -6.59 -15.03 -15.93
C THR A 211 -7.12 -13.89 -16.79
N ALA A 212 -6.97 -12.65 -16.31
CA ALA A 212 -7.27 -11.43 -17.04
C ALA A 212 -6.04 -10.51 -17.07
N ARG A 213 -5.86 -9.82 -18.20
CA ARG A 213 -4.83 -8.80 -18.40
C ARG A 213 -5.45 -7.41 -18.25
N VAL A 214 -4.75 -6.55 -17.54
CA VAL A 214 -5.04 -5.11 -17.47
C VAL A 214 -4.63 -4.47 -18.79
N LEU A 215 -5.59 -3.96 -19.54
CA LEU A 215 -5.34 -3.17 -20.76
C LEU A 215 -5.02 -1.72 -20.41
N GLU A 216 -5.78 -1.17 -19.46
CA GLU A 216 -5.67 0.22 -19.01
C GLU A 216 -6.09 0.32 -17.54
N ASN A 217 -5.56 1.33 -16.85
CA ASN A 217 -5.97 1.71 -15.51
C ASN A 217 -6.26 3.21 -15.46
N THR A 218 -7.53 3.57 -15.27
CA THR A 218 -7.99 4.96 -15.20
C THR A 218 -8.45 5.24 -13.77
N GLY A 219 -7.58 5.82 -12.95
CA GLY A 219 -7.90 6.17 -11.56
C GLY A 219 -8.33 4.97 -10.68
N GLY A 220 -7.83 3.78 -10.98
CA GLY A 220 -8.17 2.53 -10.29
C GLY A 220 -9.32 1.75 -10.91
N ARG A 221 -9.97 2.30 -11.94
CA ARG A 221 -10.87 1.54 -12.80
C ARG A 221 -10.04 0.81 -13.86
N LEU A 222 -9.95 -0.50 -13.72
CA LEU A 222 -9.17 -1.38 -14.57
C LEU A 222 -10.01 -1.82 -15.76
N HIS A 223 -9.48 -1.63 -16.96
CA HIS A 223 -9.99 -2.27 -18.18
C HIS A 223 -9.34 -3.65 -18.31
N LEU A 224 -10.14 -4.70 -18.28
CA LEU A 224 -9.67 -6.08 -18.16
C LEU A 224 -10.12 -6.91 -19.36
N ARG A 225 -9.19 -7.68 -19.92
CA ARG A 225 -9.47 -8.69 -20.95
C ARG A 225 -9.00 -10.06 -20.50
N HIS A 226 -9.87 -11.06 -20.63
CA HIS A 226 -9.46 -12.44 -20.36
C HIS A 226 -8.32 -12.89 -21.28
N VAL A 227 -7.29 -13.50 -20.69
CA VAL A 227 -6.14 -13.99 -21.44
C VAL A 227 -6.59 -15.08 -22.41
N GLY A 228 -6.18 -14.95 -23.68
CA GLY A 228 -6.56 -15.86 -24.77
C GLY A 228 -7.79 -15.40 -25.56
N LEU A 229 -8.50 -14.35 -25.12
CA LEU A 229 -9.52 -13.69 -25.92
C LEU A 229 -8.94 -12.46 -26.60
N GLU A 230 -9.26 -12.27 -27.89
CA GLU A 230 -8.85 -11.09 -28.66
C GLU A 230 -10.00 -10.07 -28.83
N ASP A 231 -11.24 -10.51 -28.62
CA ASP A 231 -12.46 -9.75 -28.81
C ASP A 231 -12.81 -8.87 -27.60
N GLU A 232 -13.08 -7.59 -27.86
CA GLU A 232 -13.42 -6.57 -26.84
C GLU A 232 -14.82 -6.78 -26.24
N ALA A 233 -15.68 -7.59 -26.87
CA ALA A 233 -17.05 -7.81 -26.40
C ALA A 233 -17.14 -8.41 -24.98
N HIS A 234 -16.04 -8.95 -24.46
CA HIS A 234 -15.95 -9.58 -23.14
C HIS A 234 -15.07 -8.78 -22.18
N ASP A 235 -14.60 -7.60 -22.60
CA ASP A 235 -13.84 -6.75 -21.72
C ASP A 235 -14.73 -6.25 -20.58
N THR A 236 -14.13 -6.12 -19.41
CA THR A 236 -14.84 -5.68 -18.23
C THR A 236 -14.09 -4.55 -17.54
N TRP A 237 -14.86 -3.64 -16.96
CA TRP A 237 -14.33 -2.50 -16.22
C TRP A 237 -14.62 -2.67 -14.74
N LEU A 238 -13.59 -2.95 -13.96
CA LEU A 238 -13.70 -3.18 -12.52
C LEU A 238 -12.80 -2.23 -11.75
N PHE A 239 -13.26 -1.76 -10.61
CA PHE A 239 -12.37 -1.06 -9.69
C PHE A 239 -11.35 -2.06 -9.13
N TYR A 240 -10.10 -1.65 -8.90
CA TYR A 240 -9.04 -2.58 -8.49
C TYR A 240 -9.26 -3.25 -7.12
N LEU A 241 -10.17 -2.70 -6.29
CA LEU A 241 -10.64 -3.30 -5.04
C LEU A 241 -11.91 -4.15 -5.21
N ASP A 242 -12.36 -4.40 -6.45
CA ASP A 242 -13.52 -5.25 -6.71
C ASP A 242 -13.26 -6.66 -6.16
N VAL A 243 -14.25 -7.18 -5.45
CA VAL A 243 -14.18 -8.47 -4.75
C VAL A 243 -13.98 -9.67 -5.66
N ARG A 244 -14.08 -9.50 -6.98
CA ARG A 244 -13.81 -10.55 -7.98
C ARG A 244 -12.35 -10.63 -8.41
N LEU A 245 -11.55 -9.61 -8.11
CA LEU A 245 -10.14 -9.58 -8.48
C LEU A 245 -9.27 -10.25 -7.42
N ARG A 246 -8.32 -11.07 -7.87
CA ARG A 246 -7.37 -11.78 -7.01
C ARG A 246 -5.95 -11.65 -7.56
N PRO A 247 -4.93 -11.62 -6.67
CA PRO A 247 -3.55 -11.68 -7.10
C PRO A 247 -3.27 -13.04 -7.75
N MET A 248 -2.30 -13.07 -8.65
CA MET A 248 -1.86 -14.31 -9.31
C MET A 248 -1.45 -15.37 -8.29
N GLY A 249 -1.92 -16.60 -8.46
CA GLY A 249 -1.66 -17.75 -7.59
C GLY A 249 -2.73 -17.99 -6.52
N TRP A 250 -3.64 -17.04 -6.29
CA TRP A 250 -4.64 -17.14 -5.22
C TRP A 250 -5.59 -18.31 -5.42
N CYS A 251 -6.05 -18.55 -6.65
CA CYS A 251 -6.94 -19.66 -6.97
C CYS A 251 -6.27 -21.01 -6.70
N HIS A 252 -4.98 -21.13 -7.03
CA HIS A 252 -4.21 -22.34 -6.73
C HIS A 252 -4.08 -22.58 -5.21
N GLU A 253 -3.72 -21.53 -4.47
CA GLU A 253 -3.58 -21.57 -3.00
C GLU A 253 -4.89 -21.91 -2.29
N ASN A 254 -6.03 -21.49 -2.84
CA ASN A 254 -7.35 -21.67 -2.24
C ASN A 254 -8.17 -22.79 -2.91
N HIS A 255 -7.55 -23.58 -3.80
CA HIS A 255 -8.16 -24.72 -4.47
C HIS A 255 -9.41 -24.39 -5.32
N TYR A 256 -9.43 -23.23 -5.97
CA TYR A 256 -10.45 -22.86 -6.95
C TYR A 256 -10.09 -23.31 -8.36
N THR A 257 -11.11 -23.50 -9.19
CA THR A 257 -10.96 -23.94 -10.59
C THR A 257 -10.61 -22.74 -11.47
N MET A 258 -9.65 -22.96 -12.37
CA MET A 258 -9.24 -21.99 -13.38
C MET A 258 -9.62 -22.49 -14.77
N GLU A 259 -10.65 -21.91 -15.40
CA GLU A 259 -11.08 -22.26 -16.76
C GLU A 259 -11.36 -21.01 -17.58
N PRO A 260 -11.10 -21.01 -18.90
CA PRO A 260 -11.45 -19.90 -19.76
C PRO A 260 -12.97 -19.69 -19.79
N PRO A 261 -13.45 -18.45 -19.99
CA PRO A 261 -14.89 -18.18 -20.09
C PRO A 261 -15.57 -19.09 -21.12
N ALA A 262 -16.70 -19.68 -20.73
CA ALA A 262 -17.39 -20.68 -21.54
C ALA A 262 -17.80 -20.12 -22.92
N GLY A 263 -17.34 -20.79 -23.99
CA GLY A 263 -17.82 -20.55 -25.36
C GLY A 263 -16.79 -20.06 -26.38
N LYS A 264 -15.50 -19.94 -26.05
CA LYS A 264 -14.49 -19.52 -27.05
C LYS A 264 -13.21 -20.34 -26.94
N ALA A 265 -12.83 -20.95 -28.06
CA ALA A 265 -11.55 -21.64 -28.20
C ALA A 265 -10.42 -20.64 -27.95
N VAL A 266 -9.53 -20.97 -27.01
CA VAL A 266 -8.19 -20.36 -26.96
C VAL A 266 -7.52 -20.75 -28.28
N PRO A 267 -6.97 -19.81 -29.07
CA PRO A 267 -6.20 -20.19 -30.24
C PRO A 267 -5.06 -21.13 -29.78
N GLU A 268 -5.00 -22.32 -30.38
CA GLU A 268 -3.96 -23.32 -30.15
C GLU A 268 -2.58 -22.65 -30.08
N PRO A 269 -1.70 -23.04 -29.14
CA PRO A 269 -0.43 -22.35 -28.91
C PRO A 269 0.51 -22.53 -30.10
N GLY A 270 0.43 -21.61 -31.07
CA GLY A 270 1.50 -21.28 -31.99
C GLY A 270 2.63 -20.60 -31.22
N ALA A 271 3.56 -21.41 -30.69
CA ALA A 271 4.82 -21.00 -30.07
C ALA A 271 4.72 -20.01 -28.89
N GLY A 272 4.72 -20.54 -27.66
CA GLY A 272 5.39 -19.83 -26.54
C GLY A 272 4.58 -19.41 -25.33
N VAL A 273 3.36 -19.93 -25.09
CA VAL A 273 2.68 -19.75 -23.79
C VAL A 273 2.56 -21.11 -23.11
N GLN A 274 3.60 -21.47 -22.36
CA GLN A 274 3.52 -22.54 -21.38
C GLN A 274 2.56 -22.10 -20.29
N ALA A 275 1.50 -22.88 -20.08
CA ALA A 275 0.80 -22.88 -18.80
C ALA A 275 1.85 -23.02 -17.71
N CYS A 276 1.95 -22.04 -16.80
CA CYS A 276 2.83 -22.11 -15.64
C CYS A 276 2.25 -23.11 -14.63
N GLY A 277 2.35 -24.39 -14.99
CA GLY A 277 1.86 -25.53 -14.24
C GLY A 277 2.74 -26.74 -14.54
N GLY A 278 3.99 -26.70 -14.05
CA GLY A 278 4.87 -27.85 -13.94
C GLY A 278 5.87 -28.06 -15.09
N LEU A 279 7.15 -27.78 -14.82
CA LEU A 279 8.25 -28.57 -15.39
C LEU A 279 9.43 -28.60 -14.40
N LEU A 280 9.50 -29.67 -13.60
CA LEU A 280 10.74 -30.16 -13.02
C LEU A 280 11.30 -31.25 -13.96
N HIS A 281 12.62 -31.27 -14.09
CA HIS A 281 13.51 -32.25 -14.77
C HIS A 281 13.87 -32.01 -16.25
N GLY A 282 15.17 -31.71 -16.50
CA GLY A 282 15.81 -32.03 -17.80
C GLY A 282 16.83 -31.05 -18.40
N HIS A 283 17.92 -30.74 -17.69
CA HIS A 283 19.26 -30.29 -18.14
C HIS A 283 19.47 -29.65 -19.55
N ARG A 284 19.96 -28.40 -19.57
CA ARG A 284 21.28 -28.05 -20.15
C ARG A 284 21.96 -26.95 -19.31
N GLU A 285 23.22 -27.19 -18.98
CA GLU A 285 24.07 -26.35 -18.15
C GLU A 285 24.33 -24.98 -18.81
N CYS A 286 23.76 -23.92 -18.24
CA CYS A 286 24.32 -22.58 -18.34
C CYS A 286 25.05 -22.30 -17.03
N ARG A 287 26.39 -22.27 -17.05
CA ARG A 287 27.23 -21.83 -15.93
C ARG A 287 26.92 -20.37 -15.59
N LEU A 288 25.97 -20.15 -14.69
CA LEU A 288 25.79 -18.89 -13.99
C LEU A 288 26.67 -18.91 -12.73
N LYS A 289 27.63 -17.98 -12.68
CA LYS A 289 28.45 -17.71 -11.49
C LYS A 289 27.55 -17.32 -10.31
N PRO A 290 27.83 -17.75 -9.06
CA PRO A 290 26.98 -17.45 -7.92
C PRO A 290 27.26 -16.04 -7.43
N ARG A 291 26.30 -15.12 -7.53
CA ARG A 291 26.28 -13.88 -6.73
C ARG A 291 24.84 -13.42 -6.46
N ARG A 292 24.30 -13.84 -5.32
CA ARG A 292 23.86 -13.01 -4.19
C ARG A 292 23.17 -13.91 -3.15
N PRO A 293 23.39 -13.71 -1.84
CA PRO A 293 22.86 -14.61 -0.84
C PRO A 293 21.36 -14.43 -0.63
N SER A 294 20.64 -15.52 -0.40
CA SER A 294 19.22 -15.52 -0.02
C SER A 294 18.97 -14.76 1.30
N PHE A 295 17.71 -14.37 1.55
CA PHE A 295 17.25 -13.69 2.77
C PHE A 295 17.73 -14.38 4.07
N TRP A 296 17.89 -15.71 4.02
CA TRP A 296 18.45 -16.53 5.10
C TRP A 296 19.93 -16.29 5.36
N THR A 297 20.71 -15.98 4.33
CA THR A 297 22.14 -15.71 4.46
C THR A 297 22.42 -14.29 4.95
N LEU A 298 21.53 -13.33 4.70
CA LEU A 298 21.58 -11.99 5.31
C LEU A 298 21.27 -12.04 6.81
N TYR A 299 20.32 -12.87 7.23
CA TYR A 299 20.03 -13.14 8.65
C TYR A 299 21.23 -13.81 9.35
N VAL A 300 21.86 -14.80 8.71
CA VAL A 300 23.06 -15.47 9.23
C VAL A 300 24.26 -14.52 9.30
N VAL A 301 24.49 -13.64 8.32
CA VAL A 301 25.61 -12.67 8.36
C VAL A 301 25.38 -11.57 9.41
N LEU A 302 24.14 -11.13 9.62
CA LEU A 302 23.78 -10.21 10.69
C LEU A 302 24.01 -10.85 12.07
N LEU A 303 23.62 -12.11 12.24
CA LEU A 303 23.87 -12.89 13.46
C LEU A 303 25.37 -13.20 13.67
N GLN A 304 26.13 -13.40 12.59
CA GLN A 304 27.55 -13.76 12.68
C GLN A 304 28.44 -12.57 13.05
N LYS A 305 28.03 -11.33 12.70
CA LYS A 305 28.67 -10.11 13.23
C LYS A 305 28.21 -9.74 14.64
N LEU A 306 27.00 -10.10 15.05
CA LEU A 306 26.54 -9.93 16.44
C LEU A 306 27.19 -10.93 17.41
N ASN A 307 27.65 -12.09 16.92
CA ASN A 307 28.36 -13.08 17.73
C ASN A 307 29.81 -12.67 18.09
N GLU A 308 30.42 -11.76 17.32
CA GLU A 308 31.74 -11.18 17.65
C GLU A 308 31.68 -10.23 18.87
N ALA A 309 30.48 -9.80 19.29
CA ALA A 309 30.25 -8.90 20.41
C ALA A 309 30.04 -9.58 21.78
N LYS A 310 30.34 -10.88 21.94
CA LYS A 310 30.23 -11.64 23.21
C LYS A 310 28.86 -11.51 23.92
N ILE A 311 27.75 -11.54 23.18
CA ILE A 311 26.42 -11.61 23.79
C ILE A 311 25.99 -13.08 23.87
N LYS A 312 26.06 -13.66 25.07
CA LYS A 312 25.46 -14.96 25.36
C LYS A 312 23.95 -14.78 25.49
N TRP A 313 23.18 -15.28 24.52
CA TRP A 313 21.74 -15.50 24.71
C TRP A 313 21.49 -16.97 25.04
N CYS A 314 20.81 -17.19 26.17
CA CYS A 314 20.13 -18.46 26.45
C CYS A 314 18.91 -18.55 25.53
N PHE A 315 18.87 -19.59 24.70
CA PHE A 315 17.68 -19.93 23.93
C PHE A 315 16.54 -20.36 24.85
N TYR A 316 15.39 -19.71 24.70
CA TYR A 316 14.09 -20.38 24.77
C TYR A 316 13.34 -20.05 23.48
N LEU A 317 13.39 -20.98 22.53
CA LEU A 317 12.38 -21.13 21.49
C LEU A 317 11.12 -21.73 22.14
N PRO A 318 9.93 -21.45 21.58
CA PRO A 318 9.33 -22.52 20.79
C PRO A 318 8.80 -22.03 19.43
N PHE A 319 9.16 -22.79 18.40
CA PHE A 319 8.44 -22.90 17.14
C PHE A 319 7.27 -23.89 17.34
N ALA A 320 6.09 -23.57 16.82
CA ALA A 320 5.23 -24.45 16.01
C ALA A 320 3.73 -24.10 16.15
N LEU A 321 3.10 -23.89 15.00
CA LEU A 321 1.83 -24.51 14.57
C LEU A 321 0.93 -25.13 15.65
N GLU A 322 -0.29 -24.60 15.81
CA GLU A 322 -1.51 -25.37 16.06
C GLU A 322 -2.72 -24.49 15.68
N PHE A 323 -3.32 -24.73 14.51
CA PHE A 323 -4.53 -25.54 14.33
C PHE A 323 -5.76 -25.05 15.11
N VAL A 324 -6.75 -24.63 14.30
CA VAL A 324 -8.18 -24.62 14.61
C VAL A 324 -8.54 -25.93 15.33
N LYS A 325 -9.01 -25.82 16.57
CA LYS A 325 -9.65 -26.93 17.28
C LYS A 325 -10.98 -27.26 16.60
N PHE A 326 -11.00 -28.35 15.85
CA PHE A 326 -12.21 -29.15 15.66
C PHE A 326 -12.50 -29.90 16.98
N SER A 327 -13.68 -29.66 17.54
CA SER A 327 -14.26 -30.50 18.59
C SER A 327 -14.85 -31.75 17.94
N HIS A 328 -14.17 -32.89 18.05
CA HIS A 328 -14.80 -34.20 17.81
C HIS A 328 -15.62 -34.60 19.04
N ILE A 329 -16.93 -34.72 18.88
CA ILE A 329 -17.83 -35.43 19.81
C ILE A 329 -17.96 -36.87 19.31
N PRO A 330 -17.70 -37.91 20.10
CA PRO A 330 -18.02 -39.28 19.70
C PRO A 330 -19.36 -39.77 20.25
N CYS A 331 -20.21 -40.19 19.31
CA CYS A 331 -21.09 -41.38 19.26
C CYS A 331 -22.10 -41.68 20.40
N SER A 332 -23.40 -41.62 20.06
CA SER A 332 -24.32 -42.79 20.03
C SER A 332 -25.75 -42.37 19.62
N SER A 333 -26.31 -43.06 18.62
CA SER A 333 -27.69 -42.98 18.08
C SER A 333 -28.73 -43.68 18.97
N PRO A 334 -30.00 -43.86 18.53
CA PRO A 334 -31.03 -42.92 18.02
C PRO A 334 -32.27 -42.89 18.96
N LEU A 335 -33.24 -41.96 18.79
CA LEU A 335 -34.69 -42.23 18.93
C LEU A 335 -35.60 -40.98 18.78
N SER A 336 -36.71 -41.25 18.10
CA SER A 336 -38.07 -40.65 18.16
C SER A 336 -38.28 -39.16 17.86
N TYR A 337 -38.65 -38.93 16.60
CA TYR A 337 -39.95 -38.37 16.16
C TYR A 337 -40.98 -38.08 17.28
N THR A 338 -41.32 -36.81 17.50
CA THR A 338 -42.71 -36.38 17.74
C THR A 338 -42.91 -34.93 17.30
N ASP A 339 -43.82 -34.81 16.36
CA ASP A 339 -44.67 -33.68 16.00
C ASP A 339 -45.15 -32.85 17.21
N THR A 340 -45.21 -31.52 17.09
CA THR A 340 -46.36 -30.70 17.56
C THR A 340 -46.16 -29.20 17.25
N TYR A 341 -47.02 -28.71 16.34
CA TYR A 341 -47.74 -27.44 16.39
C TYR A 341 -47.70 -26.67 17.74
N ARG A 342 -47.36 -25.36 17.73
CA ARG A 342 -48.33 -24.30 18.06
C ARG A 342 -47.85 -22.89 17.76
N ARG A 343 -48.75 -22.16 17.09
CA ARG A 343 -48.87 -20.70 17.06
C ARG A 343 -48.97 -20.14 18.49
N GLN A 344 -48.39 -18.97 18.72
CA GLN A 344 -49.13 -17.78 19.14
C GLN A 344 -48.38 -16.53 18.69
#